data_AF-A0A2G4TA55-F1
#
_entry.id   AF-A0A2G4TA55-F1
#
_cell.length_a   1.000
_cell.length_b   1.000
_cell.length_c   1.000
_cell.angle_alpha   90.00
_cell.angle_beta   90.00
_cell.angle_gamma   90.00
#
_symmetry.space_group_name_H-M   'P 1'
#
loop_
_entity.id
_entity.type
_entity.pdbx_description
1 polymer ?
#
loop_
_entity_poly.entity_id
_entity_poly.type
_entity_poly.pdbx_seq_one_letter_code
_entity_poly.pdbx_strand_id
1 'polypeptide(L)'
;MGEYRIYGFPVLVLWHGCGCSKTVYQNTAEILILAVVNFLCAILGAVEVVDGAKWLRLLKSTTSPYFHLEIAEKIEIALSVTIMAFAIVMCYLSFEMSKQFGWNIYKKIGADVRIQKMYRVFQFFVLCLKVNIFTEFLVSLFYLIQYAKEAGIQNTIKQADTWVQIVVTVLMLPFLYFARTAGSTESKARMIIFIIFQFLVIAHFCIILKDTFQPENNWYTWIVFIIMGMVIDIVTIVLGSLCMKNFGQGLQPYVQRGAANKRKHHDLELNKKNANDTWQIDD
;
A
#
# COMPACT_ATOMS: atom_id res chain seq x y z
N MET A 1 22.98 -21.44 -11.27
CA MET A 1 23.31 -20.18 -10.54
C MET A 1 22.38 -19.11 -11.04
N GLY A 2 21.44 -18.66 -10.21
CA GLY A 2 20.57 -17.53 -10.54
C GLY A 2 19.11 -17.81 -10.22
N GLU A 3 18.72 -17.68 -8.95
CA GLU A 3 17.29 -17.56 -8.56
C GLU A 3 17.07 -17.09 -7.10
N TYR A 4 18.01 -16.34 -6.51
CA TYR A 4 17.89 -15.82 -5.14
C TYR A 4 17.58 -14.32 -5.05
N ARG A 5 16.93 -13.73 -6.07
CA ARG A 5 16.75 -12.26 -6.14
C ARG A 5 15.31 -11.75 -6.04
N ILE A 6 14.34 -12.59 -5.66
CA ILE A 6 12.91 -12.22 -5.79
C ILE A 6 12.24 -11.81 -4.47
N TYR A 7 12.74 -12.23 -3.30
CA TYR A 7 12.08 -11.92 -2.01
C TYR A 7 12.53 -10.62 -1.33
N GLY A 8 13.58 -9.96 -1.83
CA GLY A 8 14.05 -8.66 -1.32
C GLY A 8 13.44 -7.44 -2.03
N PHE A 9 12.73 -7.65 -3.15
CA PHE A 9 12.32 -6.56 -4.03
C PHE A 9 11.22 -5.66 -3.46
N PRO A 10 10.18 -6.14 -2.73
CA PRO A 10 9.15 -5.26 -2.21
C PRO A 10 9.68 -4.32 -1.11
N VAL A 11 10.48 -4.87 -0.19
CA VAL A 11 11.03 -4.12 0.96
C VAL A 11 12.13 -3.15 0.51
N LEU A 12 13.00 -3.56 -0.42
CA LEU A 12 14.09 -2.71 -0.90
C LEU A 12 13.60 -1.64 -1.88
N VAL A 13 12.54 -1.88 -2.66
CA VAL A 13 11.90 -0.86 -3.52
C VAL A 13 11.08 0.12 -2.67
N LEU A 14 10.41 -0.33 -1.59
CA LEU A 14 9.81 0.57 -0.60
C LEU A 14 10.89 1.38 0.14
N TRP A 15 12.04 0.78 0.46
CA TRP A 15 13.15 1.48 1.11
C TRP A 15 13.84 2.49 0.19
N HIS A 16 14.11 2.14 -1.08
CA HIS A 16 14.75 3.04 -2.05
C HIS A 16 13.78 4.10 -2.60
N GLY A 17 12.50 3.76 -2.80
CA GLY A 17 11.46 4.69 -3.23
C GLY A 17 11.11 5.74 -2.17
N CYS A 18 11.32 5.41 -0.89
CA CYS A 18 11.12 6.32 0.25
C CYS A 18 12.44 6.96 0.75
N GLY A 19 13.60 6.53 0.23
CA GLY A 19 14.93 6.82 0.78
C GLY A 19 15.60 8.13 0.36
N CYS A 20 15.05 8.86 -0.62
CA CYS A 20 15.56 10.18 -0.98
C CYS A 20 14.61 11.30 -0.54
N SER A 21 14.61 11.59 0.76
CA SER A 21 14.96 12.94 1.25
C SER A 21 14.83 13.05 2.77
N LYS A 22 15.92 13.52 3.38
CA LYS A 22 16.03 13.88 4.78
C LYS A 22 15.05 15.02 5.10
N THR A 23 13.92 14.71 5.73
CA THR A 23 13.18 15.73 6.49
C THR A 23 12.47 15.05 7.66
N VAL A 24 12.94 15.34 8.88
CA VAL A 24 12.51 14.73 10.15
C VAL A 24 10.98 14.78 10.37
N TYR A 25 10.26 15.66 9.67
CA TYR A 25 8.80 15.76 9.69
C TYR A 25 8.04 14.83 8.71
N GLN A 26 8.64 14.45 7.58
CA GLN A 26 8.05 13.44 6.66
C GLN A 26 8.22 12.02 7.20
N ASN A 27 9.25 11.83 8.03
CA ASN A 27 9.63 10.53 8.59
C ASN A 27 8.55 9.94 9.52
N THR A 28 7.79 10.74 10.27
CA THR A 28 6.86 10.22 11.28
C THR A 28 5.64 9.51 10.68
N ALA A 29 5.01 10.11 9.65
CA ALA A 29 3.88 9.49 8.98
C ALA A 29 4.32 8.25 8.18
N GLU A 30 5.53 8.27 7.60
CA GLU A 30 6.06 7.13 6.85
C GLU A 30 6.46 5.97 7.78
N ILE A 31 7.01 6.25 8.96
CA ILE A 31 7.23 5.23 10.00
C ILE A 31 5.90 4.59 10.43
N LEU A 32 4.82 5.38 10.55
CA LEU A 32 3.50 4.85 10.86
C LEU A 32 2.98 3.92 9.74
N ILE A 33 3.17 4.28 8.45
CA ILE A 33 2.86 3.38 7.33
C ILE A 33 3.67 2.10 7.45
N LEU A 34 4.99 2.22 7.63
CA LEU A 34 5.88 1.06 7.70
C LEU A 34 5.49 0.14 8.84
N ALA A 35 5.08 0.67 10.00
CA ALA A 35 4.60 -0.14 11.10
C ALA A 35 3.30 -0.87 10.78
N VAL A 36 2.33 -0.19 10.14
CA VAL A 36 1.08 -0.82 9.69
C VAL A 36 1.37 -1.90 8.65
N VAL A 37 2.13 -1.60 7.60
CA VAL A 37 2.50 -2.56 6.55
C VAL A 37 3.26 -3.74 7.13
N ASN A 38 4.18 -3.53 8.06
CA ASN A 38 4.93 -4.63 8.68
C ASN A 38 4.04 -5.51 9.56
N PHE A 39 3.08 -4.92 10.28
CA PHE A 39 2.08 -5.68 11.02
C PHE A 39 1.20 -6.53 10.09
N LEU A 40 0.74 -5.93 8.99
CA LEU A 40 -0.01 -6.62 7.95
C LEU A 40 0.79 -7.77 7.32
N CYS A 41 2.07 -7.56 7.02
CA CYS A 41 2.97 -8.60 6.52
C CYS A 41 3.21 -9.73 7.54
N ALA A 42 3.27 -9.42 8.84
CA ALA A 42 3.40 -10.44 9.88
C ALA A 42 2.17 -11.36 9.95
N ILE A 43 0.97 -10.82 9.77
CA ILE A 43 -0.26 -11.62 9.68
C ILE A 43 -0.19 -12.53 8.46
N LEU A 44 0.17 -12.00 7.29
CA LEU A 44 0.29 -12.80 6.07
C LEU A 44 1.34 -13.90 6.20
N GLY A 45 2.53 -13.59 6.74
CA GLY A 45 3.58 -14.58 6.97
C GLY A 45 3.16 -15.67 7.96
N ALA A 46 2.31 -15.37 8.95
CA ALA A 46 1.78 -16.40 9.85
C ALA A 46 0.80 -17.34 9.12
N VAL A 47 -0.06 -16.80 8.25
CA VAL A 47 -0.99 -17.60 7.44
C VAL A 47 -0.26 -18.41 6.38
N GLU A 48 0.80 -17.85 5.78
CA GLU A 48 1.65 -18.52 4.79
C GLU A 48 2.28 -19.80 5.35
N VAL A 49 2.78 -19.75 6.59
CA VAL A 49 3.30 -20.95 7.28
C VAL A 49 2.24 -22.04 7.45
N VAL A 50 0.99 -21.65 7.72
CA VAL A 50 -0.14 -22.60 7.86
C VAL A 50 -0.46 -23.26 6.51
N ASP A 51 -0.46 -22.49 5.43
CA ASP A 51 -0.63 -23.03 4.08
C ASP A 51 0.53 -23.92 3.66
N GLY A 52 1.78 -23.52 3.89
CA GLY A 52 2.97 -24.31 3.59
C GLY A 52 2.91 -25.69 4.27
N ALA A 53 2.57 -25.72 5.56
CA ALA A 53 2.40 -26.96 6.30
C ALA A 53 1.25 -27.84 5.76
N LYS A 54 0.13 -27.22 5.33
CA LYS A 54 -1.00 -27.92 4.69
C LYS A 54 -0.57 -28.60 3.39
N TRP A 55 0.09 -27.88 2.49
CA TRP A 55 0.53 -28.40 1.19
C TRP A 55 1.60 -29.48 1.34
N LEU A 56 2.53 -29.32 2.28
CA LEU A 56 3.54 -30.35 2.55
C LEU A 56 2.91 -31.64 3.07
N ARG A 57 1.89 -31.56 3.94
CA ARG A 57 1.15 -32.75 4.40
C ARG A 57 0.45 -33.47 3.26
N LEU A 58 -0.15 -32.73 2.32
CA LEU A 58 -0.79 -33.29 1.15
C LEU A 58 0.22 -34.01 0.25
N LEU A 59 1.38 -33.39 0.01
CA LEU A 59 2.43 -33.99 -0.83
C LEU A 59 3.12 -35.19 -0.19
N LYS A 60 3.26 -35.23 1.14
CA LYS A 60 3.75 -36.42 1.85
C LYS A 60 2.85 -37.64 1.67
N SER A 61 1.55 -37.42 1.42
CA SER A 61 0.61 -38.50 1.10
C SER A 61 0.71 -38.99 -0.35
N THR A 62 1.42 -38.26 -1.21
CA THR A 62 1.64 -38.56 -2.62
C THR A 62 3.09 -39.02 -2.84
N THR A 63 3.35 -40.00 -3.71
CA THR A 63 4.69 -40.55 -3.97
C THR A 63 5.58 -39.64 -4.83
N SER A 64 5.61 -38.33 -4.57
CA SER A 64 6.40 -37.33 -5.31
C SER A 64 7.58 -36.81 -4.48
N PRO A 65 8.70 -36.42 -5.12
CA PRO A 65 9.86 -35.90 -4.39
C PRO A 65 9.52 -34.56 -3.70
N TYR A 66 9.64 -34.51 -2.36
CA TYR A 66 9.23 -33.37 -1.53
C TYR A 66 10.40 -32.60 -0.88
N PHE A 67 11.65 -32.98 -1.16
CA PHE A 67 12.85 -32.42 -0.50
C PHE A 67 12.95 -30.89 -0.62
N HIS A 68 12.70 -30.33 -1.81
CA HIS A 68 12.74 -28.88 -2.02
C HIS A 68 11.67 -28.13 -1.21
N LEU A 69 10.49 -28.73 -1.05
CA LEU A 69 9.37 -28.12 -0.34
C LEU A 69 9.57 -28.16 1.18
N GLU A 70 10.24 -29.20 1.70
CA GLU A 70 10.60 -29.25 3.12
C GLU A 70 11.63 -28.17 3.49
N ILE A 71 12.56 -27.85 2.57
CA ILE A 71 13.48 -26.72 2.77
C ILE A 71 12.71 -25.40 2.70
N ALA A 72 11.78 -25.24 1.76
CA ALA A 72 10.96 -24.05 1.63
C ALA A 72 10.14 -23.77 2.90
N GLU A 73 9.44 -24.77 3.45
CA GLU A 73 8.67 -24.65 4.70
C GLU A 73 9.54 -24.12 5.86
N LYS A 74 10.76 -24.64 6.01
CA LYS A 74 11.69 -24.18 7.07
C LYS A 74 12.13 -22.73 6.87
N ILE A 75 12.37 -22.32 5.62
CA ILE A 75 12.73 -20.93 5.29
C ILE A 75 11.53 -20.00 5.52
N GLU A 76 10.32 -20.40 5.15
CA GLU A 76 9.08 -19.65 5.38
C GLU A 76 8.83 -19.42 6.87
N ILE A 77 9.01 -20.45 7.70
CA ILE A 77 8.90 -20.32 9.16
C ILE A 77 9.93 -19.31 9.69
N ALA A 78 11.19 -19.43 9.26
CA ALA A 78 12.25 -18.51 9.69
C ALA A 78 11.97 -17.05 9.28
N LEU A 79 11.47 -16.85 8.05
CA LEU A 79 11.10 -15.54 7.53
C LEU A 79 9.91 -14.94 8.31
N SER A 80 8.86 -15.74 8.55
CA SER A 80 7.67 -15.34 9.30
C SER A 80 8.00 -14.90 10.72
N VAL A 81 8.84 -15.68 11.43
CA VAL A 81 9.33 -15.32 12.78
C VAL A 81 10.14 -14.01 12.75
N THR A 82 10.98 -13.83 11.72
CA THR A 82 11.78 -12.60 11.56
C THR A 82 10.88 -11.38 11.33
N ILE A 83 9.92 -11.47 10.40
CA ILE A 83 8.96 -10.38 10.12
C ILE A 83 8.14 -10.06 11.37
N MET A 84 7.69 -11.07 12.12
CA MET A 84 6.94 -10.88 13.36
C MET A 84 7.79 -10.17 14.44
N ALA A 85 9.06 -10.53 14.60
CA ALA A 85 9.97 -9.81 15.50
C ALA A 85 10.13 -8.34 15.09
N PHE A 86 10.35 -8.08 13.79
CA PHE A 86 10.40 -6.71 13.27
C PHE A 86 9.08 -5.96 13.46
N ALA A 87 7.93 -6.63 13.34
CA ALA A 87 6.61 -6.02 13.51
C ALA A 87 6.40 -5.54 14.95
N ILE A 88 6.84 -6.31 15.95
CA ILE A 88 6.79 -5.91 17.36
C ILE A 88 7.64 -4.65 17.59
N VAL A 89 8.87 -4.63 17.08
CA VAL A 89 9.77 -3.47 17.21
C VAL A 89 9.18 -2.23 16.53
N MET A 90 8.64 -2.39 15.32
CA MET A 90 8.02 -1.29 14.58
C MET A 90 6.72 -0.80 15.22
N CYS A 91 5.95 -1.69 15.87
CA CYS A 91 4.77 -1.31 16.64
C CYS A 91 5.16 -0.41 17.83
N TYR A 92 6.20 -0.80 18.58
CA TYR A 92 6.75 0.02 19.68
C TYR A 92 7.25 1.38 19.18
N LEU A 93 8.03 1.40 18.09
CA LEU A 93 8.54 2.65 17.51
C LEU A 93 7.40 3.55 17.00
N SER A 94 6.37 2.95 16.39
CA SER A 94 5.17 3.65 15.92
C SER A 94 4.39 4.31 17.04
N PHE A 95 4.31 3.65 18.21
CA PHE A 95 3.65 4.22 19.38
C PHE A 95 4.34 5.51 19.84
N GLU A 96 5.68 5.51 19.93
CA GLU A 96 6.40 6.73 20.31
C GLU A 96 6.36 7.82 19.23
N MET A 97 6.42 7.41 17.96
CA MET A 97 6.26 8.33 16.84
C MET A 97 4.87 8.95 16.79
N SER A 98 3.82 8.25 17.22
CA SER A 98 2.45 8.77 17.30
C SER A 98 2.32 9.93 18.29
N LYS A 99 3.08 9.91 19.40
CA LYS A 99 3.16 11.06 20.33
C LYS A 99 3.83 12.26 19.69
N GLN A 100 4.97 12.05 19.03
CA GLN A 100 5.69 13.11 18.30
C GLN A 100 4.85 13.68 17.16
N PHE A 101 4.04 12.85 16.49
CA PHE A 101 3.14 13.28 15.42
C PHE A 101 2.11 14.30 15.93
N GLY A 102 1.49 14.04 17.07
CA GLY A 102 0.57 14.99 17.72
C GLY A 102 1.24 16.32 18.06
N TRP A 103 2.44 16.26 18.66
CA TRP A 103 3.24 17.45 18.99
C TRP A 103 3.67 18.25 17.76
N ASN A 104 4.03 17.57 16.67
CA ASN A 104 4.40 18.20 15.41
C ASN A 104 3.19 18.86 14.72
N ILE A 105 2.01 18.24 14.78
CA ILE A 105 0.76 18.86 14.31
C ILE A 105 0.46 20.14 15.12
N TYR A 106 0.58 20.08 16.45
CA TYR A 106 0.38 21.23 17.33
C TYR A 106 1.31 22.40 16.95
N LYS A 107 2.63 22.16 16.83
CA LYS A 107 3.60 23.19 16.45
C LYS A 107 3.36 23.78 15.05
N LYS A 108 2.85 22.97 14.10
CA LYS A 108 2.60 23.41 12.72
C LYS A 108 1.32 24.25 12.57
N ILE A 109 0.27 23.91 13.30
CA ILE A 109 -1.06 24.50 13.13
C ILE A 109 -1.37 25.57 14.18
N GLY A 110 -0.86 25.43 15.41
CA GLY A 110 -1.22 26.26 16.55
C GLY A 110 -2.32 25.63 17.40
N ALA A 111 -2.89 26.40 18.33
CA ALA A 111 -3.79 25.89 19.38
C ALA A 111 -5.22 25.50 18.92
N ASP A 112 -5.60 25.74 17.66
CA ASP A 112 -6.94 25.38 17.18
C ASP A 112 -7.09 23.85 17.02
N VAL A 113 -7.72 23.23 18.03
CA VAL A 113 -7.99 21.79 18.08
C VAL A 113 -8.87 21.27 16.94
N ARG A 114 -9.74 22.12 16.38
CA ARG A 114 -10.63 21.73 15.27
C ARG A 114 -9.81 21.53 13.99
N ILE A 115 -8.96 22.49 13.65
CA ILE A 115 -8.07 22.38 12.47
C ILE A 115 -7.09 21.22 12.63
N GLN A 116 -6.54 21.00 13.84
CA GLN A 116 -5.67 19.87 14.11
C GLN A 116 -6.35 18.51 13.86
N LYS A 117 -7.61 18.36 14.31
CA LYS A 117 -8.39 17.13 14.08
C LYS A 117 -8.62 16.89 12.59
N MET A 118 -9.03 17.92 11.85
CA MET A 118 -9.25 17.82 10.41
C MET A 118 -7.97 17.47 9.65
N TYR A 119 -6.85 18.10 10.01
CA TYR A 119 -5.55 17.80 9.41
C TYR A 119 -5.09 16.37 9.71
N ARG A 120 -5.32 15.88 10.93
CA ARG A 120 -5.01 14.51 11.31
C ARG A 120 -5.80 13.50 10.47
N VAL A 121 -7.11 13.71 10.29
CA VAL A 121 -7.96 12.87 9.42
C VAL A 121 -7.42 12.86 7.98
N PHE A 122 -7.06 14.02 7.44
CA PHE A 122 -6.46 14.11 6.10
C PHE A 122 -5.12 13.38 6.00
N GLN A 123 -4.27 13.44 7.03
CA GLN A 123 -3.01 12.67 7.04
C GLN A 123 -3.27 11.16 7.05
N PHE A 124 -4.21 10.67 7.86
CA PHE A 124 -4.62 9.26 7.84
C PHE A 124 -5.24 8.85 6.49
N PHE A 125 -6.03 9.71 5.86
CA PHE A 125 -6.54 9.46 4.51
C PHE A 125 -5.40 9.28 3.50
N VAL A 126 -4.41 10.18 3.50
CA VAL A 126 -3.23 10.07 2.62
C VAL A 126 -2.37 8.84 2.96
N LEU A 127 -2.32 8.46 4.24
CA LEU A 127 -1.66 7.23 4.72
C LEU A 127 -2.30 5.98 4.10
N CYS A 128 -3.63 5.87 4.21
CA CYS A 128 -4.40 4.76 3.64
C CYS A 128 -4.28 4.72 2.12
N LEU A 129 -4.32 5.86 1.42
CA LEU A 129 -4.09 5.91 -0.03
C LEU A 129 -2.72 5.33 -0.42
N LYS A 130 -1.66 5.60 0.35
CA LYS A 130 -0.32 5.03 0.08
C LYS A 130 -0.31 3.50 0.25
N VAL A 131 -1.02 2.98 1.24
CA VAL A 131 -1.15 1.52 1.45
C VAL A 131 -2.00 0.89 0.36
N ASN A 132 -3.11 1.53 -0.03
CA ASN A 132 -3.98 1.08 -1.12
C ASN A 132 -3.25 0.97 -2.46
N ILE A 133 -2.33 1.89 -2.79
CA ILE A 133 -1.49 1.76 -3.99
C ILE A 133 -0.78 0.40 -4.05
N PHE A 134 -0.31 -0.11 -2.90
CA PHE A 134 0.35 -1.41 -2.85
C PHE A 134 -0.68 -2.54 -2.85
N THR A 135 -1.65 -2.51 -1.95
CA THR A 135 -2.56 -3.64 -1.76
C THR A 135 -3.56 -3.79 -2.91
N GLU A 136 -4.21 -2.71 -3.35
CA GLU A 136 -5.19 -2.76 -4.43
C GLU A 136 -4.56 -3.21 -5.75
N PHE A 137 -3.43 -2.58 -6.10
CA PHE A 137 -2.72 -2.88 -7.32
C PHE A 137 -2.16 -4.31 -7.34
N LEU A 138 -1.55 -4.77 -6.24
CA LEU A 138 -0.99 -6.12 -6.20
C LEU A 138 -2.04 -7.20 -6.26
N VAL A 139 -3.14 -7.09 -5.50
CA VAL A 139 -4.24 -8.07 -5.55
C VAL A 139 -4.78 -8.18 -6.97
N SER A 140 -5.04 -7.04 -7.61
CA SER A 140 -5.59 -6.98 -8.96
C SER A 140 -4.61 -7.53 -10.01
N LEU A 141 -3.33 -7.17 -9.92
CA LEU A 141 -2.29 -7.63 -10.85
C LEU A 141 -2.04 -9.14 -10.74
N PHE A 142 -1.88 -9.66 -9.52
CA PHE A 142 -1.67 -11.09 -9.31
C PHE A 142 -2.87 -11.92 -9.75
N TYR A 143 -4.09 -11.44 -9.50
CA TYR A 143 -5.29 -12.10 -10.00
C TYR A 143 -5.30 -12.21 -11.53
N LEU A 144 -4.99 -11.12 -12.25
CA LEU A 144 -4.90 -11.15 -13.72
C LEU A 144 -3.85 -12.15 -14.23
N ILE A 145 -2.69 -12.22 -13.57
CA ILE A 145 -1.62 -13.16 -13.94
C ILE A 145 -2.08 -14.60 -13.70
N GLN A 146 -2.70 -14.88 -12.55
CA GLN A 146 -3.21 -16.21 -12.21
C GLN A 146 -4.31 -16.65 -13.18
N TYR A 147 -5.26 -15.76 -13.45
CA TYR A 147 -6.35 -16.02 -14.39
C TYR A 147 -5.82 -16.30 -15.81
N ALA A 148 -4.84 -15.51 -16.28
CA ALA A 148 -4.21 -15.71 -17.58
C ALA A 148 -3.46 -17.04 -17.70
N LYS A 149 -2.86 -17.51 -16.59
CA LYS A 149 -2.18 -18.80 -16.52
C LYS A 149 -3.18 -19.97 -16.57
N GLU A 150 -4.32 -19.85 -15.91
CA GLU A 150 -5.30 -20.91 -15.73
C GLU A 150 -6.23 -21.07 -16.94
N ALA A 151 -6.73 -19.97 -17.49
CA ALA A 151 -7.57 -19.98 -18.70
C ALA A 151 -6.75 -20.06 -20.01
N GLY A 152 -5.45 -19.76 -19.94
CA GLY A 152 -4.57 -19.60 -21.10
C GLY A 152 -4.77 -18.25 -21.79
N ILE A 153 -3.67 -17.62 -22.21
CA ILE A 153 -3.64 -16.23 -22.71
C ILE A 153 -4.64 -16.01 -23.86
N GLN A 154 -4.75 -16.96 -24.80
CA GLN A 154 -5.62 -16.81 -25.97
C GLN A 154 -7.12 -16.83 -25.64
N ASN A 155 -7.53 -17.57 -24.62
CA ASN A 155 -8.93 -17.59 -24.18
C ASN A 155 -9.24 -16.42 -23.25
N THR A 156 -8.25 -16.03 -22.43
CA THR A 156 -8.33 -14.90 -21.50
C THR A 156 -8.62 -13.58 -22.23
N ILE A 157 -7.94 -13.32 -23.36
CA ILE A 157 -8.11 -12.08 -24.13
C ILE A 157 -9.48 -12.02 -24.86
N LYS A 158 -10.11 -13.17 -25.11
CA LYS A 158 -11.41 -13.25 -25.79
C LYS A 158 -12.59 -12.95 -24.88
N GLN A 159 -12.42 -13.07 -23.56
CA GLN A 159 -13.48 -12.77 -22.60
C GLN A 159 -13.57 -11.26 -22.34
N ALA A 160 -14.77 -10.71 -22.44
CA ALA A 160 -15.04 -9.30 -22.18
C ALA A 160 -14.75 -8.91 -20.72
N ASP A 161 -14.97 -9.82 -19.78
CA ASP A 161 -14.76 -9.60 -18.34
C ASP A 161 -13.29 -9.27 -18.02
N THR A 162 -12.34 -9.94 -18.70
CA THR A 162 -10.90 -9.68 -18.55
C THR A 162 -10.55 -8.24 -18.89
N TRP A 163 -11.14 -7.68 -19.97
CA TRP A 163 -10.88 -6.31 -20.38
C TRP A 163 -11.36 -5.31 -19.33
N VAL A 164 -12.53 -5.57 -18.72
CA VAL A 164 -13.03 -4.76 -17.61
C VAL A 164 -12.06 -4.80 -16.44
N GLN A 165 -11.56 -5.97 -16.05
CA GLN A 165 -10.61 -6.11 -14.94
C GLN A 165 -9.28 -5.39 -15.21
N ILE A 166 -8.75 -5.48 -16.43
CA ILE A 166 -7.53 -4.74 -16.84
C ILE A 166 -7.79 -3.24 -16.74
N VAL A 167 -8.90 -2.74 -17.29
CA VAL A 167 -9.24 -1.31 -17.25
C VAL A 167 -9.38 -0.82 -15.81
N VAL A 168 -10.07 -1.57 -14.95
CA VAL A 168 -10.21 -1.23 -13.53
C VAL A 168 -8.85 -1.18 -12.84
N THR A 169 -7.98 -2.17 -13.08
CA THR A 169 -6.62 -2.23 -12.53
C THR A 169 -5.78 -1.02 -12.93
N VAL A 170 -5.79 -0.65 -14.22
CA VAL A 170 -5.02 0.48 -14.75
C VAL A 170 -5.55 1.80 -14.21
N LEU A 171 -6.88 1.94 -14.07
CA LEU A 171 -7.50 3.16 -13.56
C LEU A 171 -7.30 3.37 -12.05
N MET A 172 -6.97 2.34 -11.26
CA MET A 172 -6.77 2.50 -9.81
C MET A 172 -5.69 3.52 -9.47
N LEU A 173 -4.51 3.45 -10.11
CA LEU A 173 -3.40 4.36 -9.81
C LEU A 173 -3.74 5.85 -10.10
N PRO A 174 -4.29 6.22 -11.27
CA PRO A 174 -4.80 7.57 -11.52
C PRO A 174 -5.86 8.02 -10.50
N PHE A 175 -6.81 7.16 -10.14
CA PHE A 175 -7.88 7.52 -9.21
C PHE A 175 -7.38 7.73 -7.78
N LEU A 176 -6.40 6.95 -7.31
CA LEU A 176 -5.73 7.16 -6.02
C LEU A 176 -4.96 8.49 -6.00
N TYR A 177 -4.26 8.83 -7.09
CA TYR A 177 -3.62 10.14 -7.24
C TYR A 177 -4.65 11.29 -7.27
N PHE A 178 -5.76 11.08 -7.98
CA PHE A 178 -6.86 12.02 -8.06
C PHE A 178 -7.49 12.27 -6.69
N ALA A 179 -7.67 11.23 -5.86
CA ALA A 179 -8.18 11.32 -4.49
C ALA A 179 -7.30 12.19 -3.59
N ARG A 180 -5.98 12.01 -3.66
CA ARG A 180 -5.02 12.87 -2.95
C ARG A 180 -5.17 14.34 -3.35
N THR A 181 -5.26 14.58 -4.65
CA THR A 181 -5.41 15.93 -5.20
C THR A 181 -6.75 16.54 -4.77
N ALA A 182 -7.85 15.77 -4.83
CA ALA A 182 -9.18 16.17 -4.40
C ALA A 182 -9.19 16.66 -2.95
N GLY A 183 -8.54 15.94 -2.05
CA GLY A 183 -8.43 16.35 -0.65
C GLY A 183 -7.56 17.60 -0.43
N SER A 184 -6.48 17.78 -1.19
CA SER A 184 -5.63 18.98 -1.10
C SER A 184 -6.24 20.28 -1.67
N THR A 185 -7.23 20.12 -2.52
CA THR A 185 -7.95 21.21 -3.20
C THR A 185 -9.38 21.37 -2.70
N GLU A 186 -9.75 20.59 -1.67
CA GLU A 186 -11.09 20.55 -1.06
C GLU A 186 -12.25 20.39 -2.06
N SER A 187 -11.99 19.66 -3.15
CA SER A 187 -12.97 19.50 -4.23
C SER A 187 -13.92 18.34 -3.96
N LYS A 188 -15.14 18.68 -3.52
CA LYS A 188 -16.22 17.71 -3.22
C LYS A 188 -16.53 16.81 -4.41
N ALA A 189 -16.68 17.37 -5.60
CA ALA A 189 -17.00 16.62 -6.81
C ALA A 189 -15.96 15.51 -7.10
N ARG A 190 -14.67 15.85 -6.99
CA ARG A 190 -13.58 14.89 -7.21
C ARG A 190 -13.54 13.79 -6.14
N MET A 191 -13.82 14.15 -4.88
CA MET A 191 -13.88 13.17 -3.79
C MET A 191 -15.06 12.22 -3.94
N ILE A 192 -16.23 12.70 -4.38
CA ILE A 192 -17.41 11.84 -4.64
C ILE A 192 -17.12 10.86 -5.77
N ILE A 193 -16.52 11.32 -6.87
CA ILE A 193 -16.12 10.45 -7.99
C ILE A 193 -15.16 9.35 -7.52
N PHE A 194 -14.19 9.70 -6.68
CA PHE A 194 -13.27 8.72 -6.09
C PHE A 194 -14.01 7.70 -5.20
N ILE A 195 -14.91 8.14 -4.32
CA ILE A 195 -15.68 7.25 -3.44
C ILE A 195 -16.53 6.26 -4.27
N ILE A 196 -17.17 6.73 -5.35
CA ILE A 196 -17.94 5.86 -6.26
C ILE A 196 -17.03 4.82 -6.92
N PHE A 197 -15.86 5.26 -7.41
CA PHE A 197 -14.87 4.34 -7.98
C PHE A 197 -14.40 3.30 -6.95
N GLN A 198 -14.27 3.68 -5.69
CA GLN A 198 -13.84 2.77 -4.64
C GLN A 198 -14.86 1.65 -4.36
N PHE A 199 -16.17 1.95 -4.43
CA PHE A 199 -17.19 0.90 -4.38
C PHE A 199 -17.08 -0.09 -5.56
N LEU A 200 -16.66 0.39 -6.73
CA LEU A 200 -16.40 -0.47 -7.89
C LEU A 200 -15.16 -1.36 -7.67
N VAL A 201 -14.12 -0.85 -7.00
CA VAL A 201 -12.95 -1.65 -6.58
C VAL A 201 -13.36 -2.74 -5.58
N ILE A 202 -14.20 -2.43 -4.59
CA ILE A 202 -14.73 -3.44 -3.65
C ILE A 202 -15.53 -4.52 -4.38
N ALA A 203 -16.40 -4.13 -5.33
CA ALA A 203 -17.15 -5.09 -6.13
C ALA A 203 -16.22 -6.01 -6.95
N HIS A 204 -15.14 -5.46 -7.51
CA HIS A 204 -14.11 -6.23 -8.19
C HIS A 204 -13.43 -7.23 -7.23
N PHE A 205 -13.12 -6.82 -6.01
CA PHE A 205 -12.53 -7.71 -4.99
C PHE A 205 -13.49 -8.82 -4.55
N CYS A 206 -14.79 -8.56 -4.50
CA CYS A 206 -15.80 -9.60 -4.24
C CYS A 206 -15.82 -10.67 -5.34
N ILE A 207 -15.63 -10.29 -6.61
CA ILE A 207 -15.52 -11.25 -7.73
C ILE A 207 -14.27 -12.11 -7.55
N ILE A 208 -13.11 -11.49 -7.33
CA ILE A 208 -11.84 -12.19 -7.08
C ILE A 208 -11.98 -13.17 -5.91
N LEU A 209 -12.62 -12.73 -4.83
CA LEU A 209 -12.84 -13.54 -3.64
C LEU A 209 -13.73 -14.75 -3.94
N LYS A 210 -14.82 -14.56 -4.69
CA LYS A 210 -15.72 -15.65 -5.11
C LYS A 210 -14.99 -16.69 -5.95
N ASP A 211 -14.16 -16.26 -6.89
CA ASP A 211 -13.40 -17.15 -7.77
C ASP A 211 -12.30 -17.89 -6.99
N THR A 212 -11.77 -17.28 -5.94
CA THR A 212 -10.80 -17.90 -5.04
C THR A 212 -11.42 -18.97 -4.13
N PHE A 213 -12.69 -18.84 -3.74
CA PHE A 213 -13.38 -19.77 -2.82
C PHE A 213 -13.77 -21.12 -3.44
N GLN A 214 -13.22 -21.49 -4.60
CA GLN A 214 -13.53 -22.76 -5.26
C GLN A 214 -13.11 -23.98 -4.42
N PRO A 215 -13.97 -25.01 -4.30
CA PRO A 215 -13.85 -26.07 -3.31
C PRO A 215 -12.58 -26.94 -3.41
N GLU A 216 -11.90 -26.92 -4.55
CA GLU A 216 -10.70 -27.74 -4.79
C GLU A 216 -9.37 -27.03 -4.44
N ASN A 217 -9.35 -25.71 -4.24
CA ASN A 217 -8.10 -24.96 -4.04
C ASN A 217 -8.21 -23.79 -3.04
N ASN A 218 -8.47 -24.10 -1.77
CA ASN A 218 -8.48 -23.10 -0.71
C ASN A 218 -7.06 -22.65 -0.33
N TRP A 219 -6.53 -21.67 -1.05
CA TRP A 219 -5.29 -20.97 -0.69
C TRP A 219 -5.61 -19.89 0.37
N TYR A 220 -5.42 -20.21 1.65
CA TYR A 220 -5.88 -19.35 2.75
C TYR A 220 -5.16 -18.00 2.80
N THR A 221 -3.88 -17.97 2.47
CA THR A 221 -3.04 -16.76 2.41
C THR A 221 -3.60 -15.78 1.39
N TRP A 222 -4.01 -16.28 0.21
CA TRP A 222 -4.59 -15.46 -0.84
C TRP A 222 -5.94 -14.86 -0.41
N ILE A 223 -6.80 -15.67 0.21
CA ILE A 223 -8.10 -15.23 0.75
C ILE A 223 -7.92 -14.14 1.81
N VAL A 224 -7.02 -14.36 2.78
CA VAL A 224 -6.74 -13.38 3.84
C VAL A 224 -6.18 -12.08 3.25
N PHE A 225 -5.32 -12.16 2.23
CA PHE A 225 -4.77 -10.99 1.57
C PHE A 225 -5.85 -10.13 0.89
N ILE A 226 -6.79 -10.77 0.17
CA ILE A 226 -7.93 -10.07 -0.46
C ILE A 226 -8.81 -9.42 0.59
N ILE A 227 -9.20 -10.14 1.64
CA ILE A 227 -10.06 -9.62 2.72
C ILE A 227 -9.39 -8.42 3.40
N MET A 228 -8.09 -8.50 3.67
CA MET A 228 -7.34 -7.43 4.29
C MET A 228 -7.30 -6.17 3.41
N GLY A 229 -7.09 -6.33 2.10
CA GLY A 229 -7.19 -5.22 1.14
C GLY A 229 -8.56 -4.57 1.15
N MET A 230 -9.62 -5.39 1.16
CA MET A 230 -11.01 -4.92 1.22
C MET A 230 -11.31 -4.11 2.50
N VAL A 231 -10.76 -4.52 3.65
CA VAL A 231 -10.90 -3.80 4.92
C VAL A 231 -10.19 -2.44 4.87
N ILE A 232 -8.96 -2.38 4.36
CA ILE A 232 -8.23 -1.11 4.21
C ILE A 232 -9.01 -0.18 3.28
N ASP A 233 -9.64 -0.75 2.24
CA ASP A 233 -10.41 0.02 1.30
C ASP A 233 -11.67 0.67 1.92
N ILE A 234 -12.43 -0.09 2.71
CA ILE A 234 -13.56 0.43 3.48
C ILE A 234 -13.10 1.57 4.40
N VAL A 235 -11.95 1.41 5.05
CA VAL A 235 -11.36 2.48 5.90
C VAL A 235 -11.02 3.71 5.06
N THR A 236 -10.50 3.55 3.84
CA THR A 236 -10.23 4.66 2.91
C THR A 236 -11.51 5.41 2.53
N ILE A 237 -12.61 4.71 2.25
CA ILE A 237 -13.93 5.32 1.96
C ILE A 237 -14.43 6.14 3.14
N VAL A 238 -14.33 5.59 4.36
CA VAL A 238 -14.75 6.28 5.58
C VAL A 238 -13.90 7.54 5.81
N LEU A 239 -12.58 7.43 5.71
CA LEU A 239 -11.68 8.57 5.88
C LEU A 239 -11.88 9.64 4.80
N GLY A 240 -12.09 9.24 3.54
CA GLY A 240 -12.41 10.15 2.44
C GLY A 240 -13.73 10.89 2.67
N SER A 241 -14.74 10.20 3.18
CA SER A 241 -16.03 10.80 3.55
C SER A 241 -15.89 11.79 4.71
N LEU A 242 -15.08 11.46 5.73
CA LEU A 242 -14.78 12.38 6.83
C LEU A 242 -13.99 13.60 6.36
N CYS A 243 -13.02 13.42 5.46
CA CYS A 243 -12.33 14.54 4.81
C CYS A 243 -13.31 15.46 4.08
N MET A 244 -14.25 14.90 3.32
CA MET A 244 -15.24 15.66 2.56
C MET A 244 -16.15 16.52 3.44
N LYS A 245 -16.55 16.02 4.61
CA LYS A 245 -17.35 16.78 5.59
C LYS A 245 -16.59 17.97 6.17
N ASN A 246 -15.26 17.92 6.15
CA ASN A 246 -14.38 18.96 6.68
C ASN A 246 -13.97 20.00 5.61
N PHE A 247 -14.39 19.85 4.35
CA PHE A 247 -14.07 20.80 3.28
C PHE A 247 -14.77 22.15 3.49
N GLY A 248 -14.06 23.24 3.21
CA GLY A 248 -14.52 24.61 3.40
C GLY A 248 -14.29 25.16 4.81
N GLN A 249 -13.71 24.38 5.73
CA GLN A 249 -13.49 24.79 7.12
C GLN A 249 -12.08 25.33 7.40
N GLY A 250 -11.34 25.74 6.36
CA GLY A 250 -10.01 26.35 6.49
C GLY A 250 -8.84 25.36 6.58
N LEU A 251 -9.01 24.12 6.12
CA LEU A 251 -7.96 23.09 6.11
C LEU A 251 -6.97 23.29 4.95
N GLN A 252 -7.44 23.81 3.82
CA GLN A 252 -6.70 23.99 2.56
C GLN A 252 -5.32 24.66 2.74
N PRO A 253 -5.16 25.79 3.45
CA PRO A 253 -3.86 26.45 3.56
C PRO A 253 -2.80 25.57 4.24
N TYR A 254 -3.18 24.77 5.24
CA TYR A 254 -2.25 23.90 5.98
C TYR A 254 -1.84 22.66 5.18
N VAL A 255 -2.73 22.17 4.32
CA VAL A 255 -2.46 21.05 3.41
C VAL A 255 -1.59 21.51 2.24
N GLN A 256 -1.93 22.64 1.62
CA GLN A 256 -1.19 23.19 0.47
C GLN A 256 0.17 23.77 0.87
N ARG A 257 0.33 24.36 2.06
CA ARG A 257 1.63 24.84 2.55
C ARG A 257 2.66 23.71 2.66
N GLY A 258 2.22 22.47 2.93
CA GLY A 258 3.09 21.30 2.84
C GLY A 258 3.54 20.98 1.40
N ALA A 259 2.66 21.16 0.41
CA ALA A 259 2.96 20.94 -1.01
C ALA A 259 3.82 22.09 -1.60
N ALA A 260 3.55 23.33 -1.22
CA ALA A 260 4.29 24.52 -1.65
C ALA A 260 5.73 24.52 -1.12
N ASN A 261 5.96 24.12 0.14
CA ASN A 261 7.31 23.91 0.65
C ASN A 261 8.05 22.79 -0.09
N LYS A 262 7.35 21.71 -0.48
CA LYS A 262 7.96 20.63 -1.28
C LYS A 262 8.38 21.11 -2.67
N ARG A 263 7.56 21.96 -3.32
CA ARG A 263 7.88 22.61 -4.60
C ARG A 263 9.10 23.53 -4.46
N LYS A 264 9.08 24.42 -3.47
CA LYS A 264 10.18 25.35 -3.20
C LYS A 264 11.50 24.63 -2.92
N HIS A 265 11.47 23.50 -2.21
CA HIS A 265 12.66 22.68 -1.95
C HIS A 265 13.17 21.96 -3.22
N HIS A 266 12.27 21.45 -4.05
CA HIS A 266 12.61 20.85 -5.34
C HIS A 266 13.24 21.89 -6.29
N ASP A 267 12.69 23.10 -6.34
CA ASP A 267 13.23 24.20 -7.14
C ASP A 267 14.64 24.61 -6.65
N LEU A 268 14.89 24.59 -5.34
CA LEU A 268 16.22 24.82 -4.77
C LEU A 268 17.22 23.71 -5.13
N GLU A 269 16.78 22.44 -5.15
CA GLU A 269 17.63 21.30 -5.55
C GLU A 269 17.95 21.33 -7.04
N LEU A 270 16.98 21.63 -7.91
CA LEU A 270 17.20 21.83 -9.34
C LEU A 270 18.17 22.99 -9.59
N ASN A 271 18.01 24.10 -8.88
CA ASN A 271 18.90 25.25 -9.01
C ASN A 271 20.33 24.92 -8.54
N LYS A 272 20.49 24.15 -7.47
CA LYS A 272 21.80 23.68 -7.00
C LYS A 272 22.46 22.70 -7.98
N LYS A 273 21.67 21.84 -8.63
CA LYS A 273 22.18 20.89 -9.63
C LYS A 273 22.60 21.60 -10.93
N ASN A 274 21.78 22.52 -11.42
CA ASN A 274 22.11 23.37 -12.55
C ASN A 274 23.37 24.22 -12.28
N ALA A 275 23.49 24.78 -11.07
CA ALA A 275 24.71 25.48 -10.68
C ALA A 275 25.94 24.55 -10.78
N ASN A 276 25.89 23.33 -10.24
CA ASN A 276 27.00 22.38 -10.32
C ASN A 276 27.34 21.93 -11.75
N ASP A 277 26.36 21.72 -12.62
CA ASP A 277 26.61 21.35 -14.04
C ASP A 277 27.23 22.53 -14.82
N THR A 278 27.00 23.77 -14.40
CA THR A 278 27.61 24.97 -15.00
C THR A 278 29.08 25.17 -14.56
N TRP A 279 29.52 24.52 -13.48
CA TRP A 279 30.90 24.60 -12.96
C TRP A 279 31.81 23.47 -13.46
N GLN A 280 31.31 22.51 -14.24
CA GLN A 280 32.17 21.60 -15.01
C GLN A 280 32.68 22.35 -16.24
N ILE A 281 33.70 23.19 -16.02
CA ILE A 281 34.47 23.82 -17.09
C ILE A 281 35.16 22.68 -17.85
N ASP A 282 35.01 22.70 -19.17
CA ASP A 282 35.60 21.77 -20.13
C ASP A 282 37.12 21.60 -19.86
N ASP A 283 37.53 20.37 -19.54
CA ASP A 283 38.94 19.92 -19.64
C ASP A 283 39.28 19.58 -21.10
#